data_AF-A0A379YYP7-F1
#
_entry.id   AF-A0A379YYP7-F1
#
_cell.length_a   1.000
_cell.length_b   1.000
_cell.length_c   1.000
_cell.angle_alpha   90.00
_cell.angle_beta   90.00
_cell.angle_gamma   90.00
#
_symmetry.space_group_name_H-M   'P 1'
#
loop_
_entity.id
_entity.type
_entity.pdbx_description
1 polymer ?
#
loop_
_entity_poly.entity_id
_entity_poly.type
_entity_poly.pdbx_seq_one_letter_code
_entity_poly.pdbx_strand_id
1 'polypeptide(L)'
;MSDTQTRHRYEQLIEIFNRCFSDDYNTRLVKGDDEPIYLPADDELPYHRIVFAHGFYASGLHEISHWCIAGEARRQLVDFGYWYCPDGRDAQTQSEFEAVEIKPQALGMDVLRGGRFPV
;
A
#
# COMPACT_ATOMS: atom_id res chain seq x y z
N MET A 1 -14.62 -4.95 -33.33
CA MET A 1 -15.07 -5.46 -32.02
C MET A 1 -13.90 -6.20 -31.40
N SER A 2 -13.17 -5.54 -30.51
CA SER A 2 -12.21 -6.20 -29.61
C SER A 2 -12.25 -5.39 -28.33
N ASP A 3 -13.27 -5.66 -27.49
CA ASP A 3 -13.23 -5.25 -26.09
C ASP A 3 -12.03 -5.94 -25.47
N THR A 4 -10.91 -5.22 -25.41
CA THR A 4 -9.77 -5.63 -24.62
C THR A 4 -10.18 -5.34 -23.19
N GLN A 5 -10.92 -6.26 -22.59
CA GLN A 5 -11.25 -6.20 -21.17
C GLN A 5 -9.91 -6.35 -20.44
N THR A 6 -9.27 -5.22 -20.12
CA THR A 6 -7.97 -5.18 -19.46
C THR A 6 -8.11 -5.86 -18.11
N ARG A 7 -7.69 -7.13 -18.04
CA ARG A 7 -7.73 -7.89 -16.78
C ARG A 7 -6.71 -7.28 -15.85
N HIS A 8 -7.18 -6.54 -14.83
CA HIS A 8 -6.33 -5.96 -13.79
C HIS A 8 -5.60 -7.08 -13.03
N ARG A 9 -4.30 -7.18 -13.25
CA ARG A 9 -3.40 -8.17 -12.63
C ARG A 9 -2.46 -7.48 -11.67
N TYR A 10 -2.29 -8.02 -10.46
CA TYR A 10 -1.45 -7.39 -9.44
C TYR A 10 0.03 -7.32 -9.88
N GLU A 11 0.46 -8.22 -10.76
CA GLU A 11 1.81 -8.21 -11.33
C GLU A 11 2.07 -6.93 -12.12
N GLN A 12 1.05 -6.43 -12.83
CA GLN A 12 1.15 -5.15 -13.54
C GLN A 12 1.30 -3.99 -12.56
N LEU A 13 0.64 -4.06 -11.41
CA LEU A 13 0.75 -3.05 -10.38
C LEU A 13 2.16 -3.00 -9.79
N ILE A 14 2.76 -4.17 -9.54
CA ILE A 14 4.15 -4.28 -9.08
C ILE A 14 5.11 -3.68 -10.11
N GLU A 15 4.96 -4.05 -11.38
CA GLU A 15 5.82 -3.54 -12.46
C GLU A 15 5.74 -2.01 -12.57
N ILE A 16 4.51 -1.48 -12.61
CA ILE A 16 4.27 -0.03 -12.73
C ILE A 16 4.83 0.70 -11.50
N PHE A 17 4.53 0.22 -10.29
CA PHE A 17 5.00 0.85 -9.06
C PHE A 17 6.53 0.87 -8.99
N ASN A 18 7.18 -0.27 -9.21
CA ASN A 18 8.63 -0.37 -9.11
C ASN A 18 9.31 0.51 -10.17
N ARG A 19 8.78 0.56 -11.39
CA ARG A 19 9.30 1.45 -12.43
C ARG A 19 9.20 2.93 -12.05
N CYS A 20 8.15 3.33 -11.33
CA CYS A 20 7.94 4.72 -10.95
C CYS A 20 8.72 5.14 -9.69
N PHE A 21 8.94 4.22 -8.73
CA PHE A 21 9.36 4.62 -7.38
C PHE A 21 10.57 3.88 -6.82
N SER A 22 11.06 2.82 -7.49
CA SER A 22 12.19 2.06 -6.94
C SER A 22 13.52 2.83 -7.00
N ASP A 23 13.71 3.71 -7.98
CA ASP A 23 14.91 4.53 -8.09
C ASP A 23 14.81 5.80 -7.21
N ASP A 24 13.72 6.56 -7.36
CA ASP A 24 13.57 7.86 -6.67
C ASP A 24 13.28 7.74 -5.18
N TYR A 25 12.59 6.68 -4.74
CA TYR A 25 12.14 6.50 -3.36
C TYR A 25 12.65 5.21 -2.71
N ASN A 26 13.55 4.47 -3.38
CA ASN A 26 14.09 3.19 -2.92
C ASN A 26 13.00 2.22 -2.41
N THR A 27 11.80 2.26 -2.99
CA THR A 27 10.64 1.52 -2.50
C THR A 27 10.11 0.57 -3.58
N ARG A 28 9.80 -0.66 -3.19
CA ARG A 28 9.25 -1.70 -4.07
C ARG A 28 7.94 -2.24 -3.54
N LEU A 29 7.02 -2.58 -4.44
CA LEU A 29 5.80 -3.30 -4.14
C LEU A 29 6.06 -4.82 -4.24
N VAL A 30 5.65 -5.57 -3.23
CA VAL A 30 5.90 -7.01 -3.09
C VAL A 30 4.59 -7.73 -2.77
N LYS A 31 4.32 -8.84 -3.46
CA LYS A 31 3.19 -9.72 -3.09
C LYS A 31 3.58 -10.51 -1.84
N GLY A 32 2.84 -10.34 -0.76
CA GLY A 32 2.91 -11.16 0.44
C GLY A 32 1.84 -12.25 0.44
N ASP A 33 1.77 -12.98 1.55
CA ASP A 33 0.80 -14.05 1.73
C ASP A 33 -0.39 -13.56 2.57
N ASP A 34 -0.18 -13.33 3.86
CA ASP A 34 -1.28 -13.18 4.83
C ASP A 34 -1.57 -11.73 5.24
N GLU A 35 -0.59 -11.01 5.80
CA GLU A 35 -0.79 -9.65 6.32
C GLU A 35 -0.07 -8.59 5.46
N PRO A 36 -0.72 -7.46 5.15
CA PRO A 36 -0.04 -6.33 4.57
C PRO A 36 0.91 -5.70 5.59
N ILE A 37 2.06 -5.22 5.13
CA ILE A 37 3.03 -4.55 5.98
C ILE A 37 3.97 -3.66 5.17
N TYR A 38 4.27 -2.47 5.70
CA TYR A 38 5.40 -1.69 5.21
C TYR A 38 6.69 -2.01 6.00
N LEU A 39 7.75 -2.36 5.29
CA LEU A 39 9.07 -2.63 5.86
C LEU A 39 10.08 -1.63 5.31
N PRO A 40 10.76 -0.84 6.14
CA PRO A 40 11.84 0.01 5.66
C PRO A 40 13.02 -0.82 5.14
N ALA A 41 13.91 -0.16 4.41
CA ALA A 41 15.21 -0.74 4.06
C ALA A 41 15.97 -1.09 5.34
N ASP A 42 16.64 -2.24 5.33
CA ASP A 42 17.45 -2.74 6.43
C ASP A 42 18.76 -3.35 5.90
N ASP A 43 19.58 -3.90 6.79
CA ASP A 43 20.87 -4.50 6.43
C ASP A 43 20.73 -5.78 5.57
N GLU A 44 19.58 -6.45 5.60
CA GLU A 44 19.32 -7.64 4.80
C GLU A 44 18.80 -7.28 3.40
N LEU A 45 17.92 -6.28 3.32
CA LEU A 45 17.27 -5.82 2.11
C LEU A 45 17.38 -4.28 2.01
N PRO A 46 18.28 -3.76 1.15
CA PRO A 46 18.62 -2.34 1.09
C PRO A 46 17.57 -1.49 0.33
N TYR A 47 16.29 -1.88 0.39
CA TYR A 47 15.15 -1.16 -0.18
C TYR A 47 13.90 -1.34 0.68
N HIS A 48 13.08 -0.30 0.72
CA HIS A 48 11.79 -0.32 1.38
C HIS A 48 10.81 -1.24 0.62
N ARG A 49 9.92 -1.91 1.35
CA ARG A 49 8.95 -2.87 0.81
C ARG A 49 7.55 -2.49 1.27
N ILE A 50 6.65 -2.33 0.32
CA ILE A 50 5.21 -2.34 0.55
C ILE A 50 4.75 -3.76 0.25
N VAL A 51 4.39 -4.52 1.28
CA VAL A 51 3.91 -5.90 1.14
C VAL A 51 2.40 -5.89 1.20
N PHE A 52 1.72 -6.42 0.17
CA PHE A 52 0.26 -6.52 0.14
C PHE A 52 -0.20 -7.99 0.16
N ALA A 53 -1.37 -8.25 0.73
CA ALA A 53 -1.84 -9.60 1.01
C ALA A 53 -2.52 -10.30 -0.19
N HIS A 54 -2.46 -11.63 -0.19
CA HIS A 54 -3.25 -12.55 -1.02
C HIS A 54 -3.19 -12.38 -2.55
N GLY A 55 -2.30 -11.54 -3.09
CA GLY A 55 -2.20 -11.32 -4.54
C GLY A 55 -3.42 -10.59 -5.13
N PHE A 56 -4.16 -9.82 -4.35
CA PHE A 56 -5.30 -9.06 -4.86
C PHE A 56 -4.88 -7.67 -5.35
N TYR A 57 -5.30 -7.31 -6.57
CA TYR A 57 -5.01 -6.00 -7.16
C TYR A 57 -5.51 -4.84 -6.27
N ALA A 58 -6.70 -4.98 -5.68
CA ALA A 58 -7.26 -3.99 -4.77
C ALA A 58 -6.47 -3.86 -3.46
N SER A 59 -5.92 -4.97 -2.94
CA SER A 59 -5.04 -4.93 -1.76
C SER A 59 -3.76 -4.17 -2.10
N GLY A 60 -3.11 -4.46 -3.23
CA GLY A 60 -1.93 -3.72 -3.65
C GLY A 60 -2.19 -2.22 -3.82
N LEU A 61 -3.33 -1.83 -4.40
CA LEU A 61 -3.70 -0.42 -4.53
C LEU A 61 -3.95 0.25 -3.18
N HIS A 62 -4.59 -0.47 -2.25
CA HIS A 62 -4.82 0.03 -0.90
C HIS A 62 -3.50 0.33 -0.17
N GLU A 63 -2.53 -0.58 -0.24
CA GLU A 63 -1.22 -0.36 0.38
C GLU A 63 -0.42 0.78 -0.27
N ILE A 64 -0.52 0.93 -1.61
CA ILE A 64 0.10 2.06 -2.30
C ILE A 64 -0.55 3.38 -1.84
N SER A 65 -1.86 3.41 -1.65
CA SER A 65 -2.54 4.59 -1.11
C SER A 65 -2.05 4.97 0.28
N HIS A 66 -1.87 3.99 1.17
CA HIS A 66 -1.26 4.19 2.48
C HIS A 66 0.13 4.80 2.36
N TRP A 67 0.97 4.22 1.49
CA TRP A 67 2.31 4.73 1.23
C TRP A 67 2.32 6.17 0.68
N CYS A 68 1.44 6.50 -0.27
CA CYS A 68 1.32 7.85 -0.83
C CYS A 68 0.97 8.89 0.24
N ILE A 69 0.19 8.52 1.25
CA ILE A 69 -0.23 9.41 2.33
C ILE A 69 0.82 9.46 3.46
N ALA A 70 1.57 8.39 3.65
CA ALA A 70 2.68 8.35 4.57
C ALA A 70 3.81 9.27 4.08
N GLY A 71 4.08 10.36 4.81
CA GLY A 71 5.23 11.22 4.54
C GLY A 71 6.57 10.53 4.80
N GLU A 72 7.67 11.16 4.38
CA GLU A 72 9.04 10.62 4.46
C GLU A 72 9.41 10.09 5.85
N ALA A 73 9.10 10.84 6.92
CA ALA A 73 9.39 10.42 8.29
C ALA A 73 8.67 9.11 8.67
N ARG A 74 7.43 8.92 8.21
CA ARG A 74 6.67 7.69 8.48
C ARG A 74 7.18 6.52 7.66
N ARG A 75 7.70 6.76 6.45
CA ARG A 75 8.35 5.76 5.59
C ARG A 75 9.70 5.26 6.16
N GLN A 76 10.13 5.73 7.32
CA GLN A 76 11.27 5.16 8.06
C GLN A 76 10.85 4.16 9.16
N LEU A 77 9.54 3.99 9.38
CA LEU A 77 9.00 3.15 10.45
C LEU A 77 8.31 1.94 9.85
N VAL A 78 8.43 0.78 10.52
CA VAL A 78 7.63 -0.40 10.21
C VAL A 78 6.15 -0.02 10.28
N ASP A 79 5.41 -0.43 9.26
CA ASP A 79 3.98 -0.14 9.06
C ASP A 79 3.61 1.34 9.22
N PHE A 80 4.50 2.23 8.75
CA PHE A 80 4.36 3.68 8.86
C PHE A 80 4.24 4.19 10.31
N GLY A 81 4.59 3.37 11.31
CA GLY A 81 4.40 3.65 12.72
C GLY A 81 2.95 3.50 13.20
N TYR A 82 2.06 2.88 12.42
CA TYR A 82 0.78 2.45 12.94
C TYR A 82 0.99 1.33 13.98
N TRP A 83 0.13 1.29 14.99
CA TRP A 83 0.19 0.22 15.98
C TRP A 83 -0.64 -0.98 15.53
N TYR A 84 -0.10 -2.18 15.72
CA TYR A 84 -0.87 -3.39 15.57
C TYR A 84 -1.75 -3.58 16.81
N CYS A 85 -3.04 -3.80 16.60
CA CYS A 85 -3.98 -4.17 17.65
C CYS A 85 -4.61 -5.52 17.27
N PRO A 86 -4.20 -6.64 17.91
CA PRO A 86 -4.82 -7.94 17.70
C PRO A 86 -6.29 -7.92 18.14
N ASP A 87 -7.05 -8.95 17.71
CA ASP A 87 -8.51 -9.03 17.85
C ASP A 87 -9.07 -8.51 19.18
N GLY A 88 -10.14 -7.70 19.06
CA GLY A 88 -10.85 -7.11 20.20
C GLY A 88 -10.63 -5.60 20.37
N ARG A 89 -10.57 -4.84 19.28
CA ARG A 89 -10.59 -3.37 19.34
C ARG A 89 -11.83 -2.89 20.10
N ASP A 90 -11.62 -2.10 21.13
CA ASP A 90 -12.72 -1.37 21.76
C ASP A 90 -13.20 -0.24 20.83
N ALA A 91 -14.34 0.37 21.19
CA ALA A 91 -14.94 1.42 20.36
C ALA A 91 -14.00 2.61 20.13
N GLN A 92 -13.12 2.91 21.09
CA GLN A 92 -12.15 3.99 20.95
C GLN A 92 -11.07 3.62 19.93
N THR A 93 -10.45 2.45 20.08
CA THR A 93 -9.41 1.95 19.19
C THR A 93 -9.95 1.78 17.77
N GLN A 94 -11.19 1.32 17.63
CA GLN A 94 -11.87 1.24 16.33
C GLN A 94 -12.08 2.61 15.69
N SER A 95 -12.49 3.62 16.46
CA SER A 95 -12.65 4.99 15.96
C SER A 95 -11.31 5.62 15.54
N GLU A 96 -10.22 5.36 16.27
CA GLU A 96 -8.88 5.83 15.92
C GLU A 96 -8.38 5.17 14.62
N PHE A 97 -8.63 3.87 14.46
CA PHE A 97 -8.35 3.16 13.21
C PHE A 97 -9.15 3.72 12.03
N GLU A 98 -10.46 3.90 12.19
CA GLU A 98 -11.31 4.46 11.13
C GLU A 98 -10.84 5.85 10.70
N ALA A 99 -10.40 6.70 11.64
CA ALA A 99 -9.90 8.03 11.34
C ALA A 99 -8.64 8.00 10.45
N VAL A 100 -7.72 7.05 10.66
CA VAL A 100 -6.49 6.92 9.84
C VAL A 100 -6.77 6.33 8.46
N GLU A 101 -7.86 5.55 8.33
CA GLU A 101 -8.28 4.86 7.10
C GLU A 101 -9.04 5.74 6.11
N ILE A 102 -9.63 6.88 6.55
CA ILE A 102 -10.44 7.76 5.68
C ILE A 102 -9.68 8.16 4.40
N LYS A 103 -8.43 8.62 4.53
CA LYS A 103 -7.66 9.12 3.37
C LYS A 103 -7.17 7.98 2.47
N PRO A 104 -6.55 6.90 3.00
CA PRO A 104 -6.12 5.75 2.18
C PRO A 104 -7.25 5.11 1.39
N GLN A 105 -8.42 4.91 2.01
CA GLN A 105 -9.57 4.33 1.34
C GLN A 105 -10.12 5.26 0.25
N ALA A 106 -10.22 6.56 0.52
CA ALA A 106 -10.67 7.53 -0.48
C ALA A 106 -9.75 7.54 -1.72
N LEU A 107 -8.43 7.55 -1.51
CA LEU A 107 -7.44 7.53 -2.59
C LEU A 107 -7.47 6.21 -3.37
N GLY A 108 -7.54 5.07 -2.69
CA GLY A 108 -7.62 3.76 -3.35
C GLY A 108 -8.87 3.63 -4.22
N MET A 109 -10.01 4.13 -3.73
CA MET A 109 -11.27 4.15 -4.49
C MET A 109 -11.21 5.08 -5.70
N ASP A 110 -10.56 6.24 -5.61
CA ASP A 110 -10.38 7.15 -6.73
C ASP A 110 -9.52 6.53 -7.84
N VAL A 111 -8.40 5.89 -7.48
CA VAL A 111 -7.51 5.21 -8.43
C VAL A 111 -8.22 4.05 -9.12
N LEU A 112 -9.01 3.26 -8.39
CA LEU A 112 -9.84 2.20 -8.98
C LEU A 112 -10.85 2.74 -10.01
N ARG A 113 -11.25 4.01 -9.91
CA ARG A 113 -12.16 4.69 -10.85
C ARG A 113 -11.44 5.43 -11.98
N GLY A 114 -10.11 5.30 -12.09
CA GLY A 114 -9.29 5.95 -13.11
C GLY A 114 -8.58 7.23 -12.66
N GLY A 115 -8.62 7.55 -11.36
CA GLY A 115 -7.81 8.59 -10.74
C GLY A 115 -6.31 8.29 -10.77
N ARG A 116 -5.50 9.26 -10.32
CA ARG A 116 -4.03 9.15 -10.26
C ARG A 116 -3.55 9.29 -8.82
N PHE A 117 -2.49 8.57 -8.48
CA PHE A 117 -1.83 8.76 -7.20
C PHE A 117 -1.21 10.17 -7.10
N PRO A 118 -1.38 10.88 -5.97
CA PRO A 118 -0.55 12.02 -5.64
C PRO A 118 0.84 11.49 -5.30
N VAL A 119 1.85 11.96 -6.03
CA VAL A 119 3.27 11.63 -5.79
C VAL A 119 3.97 12.82 -5.19
#